data_AF-H8LQ23-F1
#
_entry.id   AF-H8LQ23-F1
#
_cell.length_a   1.000
_cell.length_b   1.000
_cell.length_c   1.000
_cell.angle_alpha   90.00
_cell.angle_beta   90.00
_cell.angle_gamma   90.00
#
_symmetry.space_group_name_H-M   'P 1'
#
loop_
_entity.id
_entity.type
_entity.pdbx_description
1 polymer ?
#
loop_
_entity_poly.entity_id
_entity_poly.type
_entity_poly.pdbx_seq_one_letter_code
_entity_poly.pdbx_strand_id
1 'polypeptide(L)' 'MIWVGQAETAPNFSDHEIPDPNKINRLGSWSGRMTQSNHKSSPDITPTQGDLKTANFFGKRIVEITKKFKG' A
#
# COMPACT_ATOMS: atom_id res chain seq x y z
N MET A 1 10.49 -18.64 -6.41
CA MET A 1 9.75 -17.36 -6.35
C MET A 1 9.71 -16.91 -4.91
N ILE A 2 10.03 -15.64 -4.62
CA ILE A 2 10.01 -15.08 -3.25
C ILE A 2 8.77 -14.22 -3.11
N TRP A 3 7.94 -14.49 -2.10
CA TRP A 3 6.80 -13.63 -1.77
C TRP A 3 7.24 -12.51 -0.83
N VAL A 4 6.81 -11.28 -1.12
CA VAL A 4 7.05 -10.12 -0.26
C VAL A 4 5.71 -9.48 0.06
N GLY A 5 5.24 -9.66 1.28
CA GLY A 5 4.01 -9.02 1.78
C GLY A 5 4.23 -7.55 2.15
N GLN A 6 3.14 -6.78 2.20
CA GLN A 6 3.15 -5.41 2.73
C GLN A 6 3.45 -5.46 4.23
N ALA A 7 4.31 -4.57 4.71
CA ALA A 7 4.73 -4.53 6.13
C ALA A 7 4.00 -3.46 6.94
N GLU A 8 3.59 -2.37 6.30
CA GLU A 8 2.95 -1.26 6.98
C GLU A 8 1.56 -1.68 7.46
N THR A 9 1.25 -1.42 8.73
CA THR A 9 -0.07 -1.68 9.30
C THR A 9 -1.14 -0.83 8.63
N ALA A 10 -2.37 -1.33 8.59
CA ALA A 10 -3.52 -0.50 8.33
C ALA A 10 -3.58 0.64 9.36
N PRO A 11 -4.03 1.85 8.99
CA PRO A 11 -4.31 2.87 9.97
C PRO A 11 -5.52 2.46 10.82
N ASN A 12 -5.58 2.93 12.06
CA ASN A 12 -6.75 2.70 12.90
C ASN A 12 -7.92 3.52 12.36
N PHE A 13 -9.05 2.86 12.12
CA PHE A 13 -10.31 3.50 11.74
C PHE A 13 -11.30 3.36 12.89
N SER A 14 -12.11 4.39 13.11
CA SER A 14 -13.30 4.26 13.96
C SER A 14 -14.43 3.56 13.18
N ASP A 15 -15.44 3.07 13.88
CA ASP A 15 -16.58 2.40 13.22
C ASP A 15 -17.24 3.33 12.19
N HIS A 16 -17.48 2.80 10.98
CA HIS A 16 -18.03 3.52 9.82
C HIS A 16 -17.21 4.69 9.25
N GLU A 17 -15.93 4.83 9.59
CA GLU A 17 -15.06 5.86 9.01
C GLU A 17 -14.58 5.47 7.59
N ILE A 18 -14.64 6.43 6.65
CA ILE A 18 -14.07 6.25 5.32
C ILE A 18 -12.55 6.37 5.42
N PRO A 19 -11.77 5.41 4.90
CA PRO A 19 -10.32 5.47 4.96
C PRO A 19 -9.75 6.73 4.32
N ASP A 20 -9.00 7.53 5.10
CA ASP A 20 -8.34 8.75 4.61
C ASP A 20 -7.40 8.42 3.43
N PRO A 21 -7.61 9.03 2.24
CA PRO A 21 -6.78 8.87 1.05
C PRO A 21 -5.28 9.10 1.25
N ASN A 22 -4.89 9.84 2.28
CA ASN A 22 -3.49 10.18 2.57
C ASN A 22 -2.80 9.18 3.49
N LYS A 23 -3.52 8.23 4.08
CA LYS A 23 -2.96 7.23 5.00
C LYS A 23 -2.26 6.11 4.23
N ILE A 24 -1.15 5.66 4.81
CA ILE A 24 -0.40 4.51 4.32
C ILE A 24 -1.21 3.25 4.59
N ASN A 25 -1.18 2.30 3.65
CA ASN A 25 -1.93 1.05 3.68
C ASN A 25 -3.40 1.23 4.11
N ARG A 26 -4.09 2.24 3.57
CA ARG A 26 -5.50 2.53 3.89
C ARG A 26 -6.48 1.38 3.57
N LEU A 27 -6.06 0.41 2.75
CA LEU A 27 -6.84 -0.79 2.44
C LEU A 27 -6.47 -2.00 3.31
N GLY A 28 -5.49 -1.85 4.21
CA GLY A 28 -5.11 -2.87 5.19
C GLY A 28 -4.62 -4.20 4.61
N SER A 29 -4.04 -4.17 3.40
CA SER A 29 -3.55 -5.38 2.75
C SER A 29 -2.23 -5.84 3.35
N TRP A 30 -2.08 -7.15 3.56
CA TRP A 30 -0.85 -7.80 3.97
C TRP A 30 -0.19 -8.61 2.85
N SER A 31 -1.00 -9.08 1.88
CA SER A 31 -0.51 -9.86 0.75
C SER A 31 0.35 -9.02 -0.20
N GLY A 32 0.07 -7.71 -0.32
CA GLY A 32 0.88 -6.80 -1.12
C GLY A 32 0.28 -5.41 -1.19
N ARG A 33 0.82 -4.55 -2.06
CA ARG A 33 0.29 -3.21 -2.27
C ARG A 33 -1.05 -3.27 -3.00
N MET A 34 -2.11 -2.75 -2.38
CA MET A 34 -3.42 -2.58 -2.98
C MET A 34 -3.81 -1.11 -3.04
N THR A 35 -4.61 -0.75 -4.05
CA THR A 35 -5.21 0.59 -4.21
C THR A 35 -6.59 0.47 -4.78
N GLN A 36 -7.41 1.47 -4.51
CA GLN A 36 -8.79 1.51 -4.98
C GLN A 36 -9.02 2.78 -5.78
N SER A 37 -9.56 2.62 -6.98
CA SER A 37 -10.21 3.67 -7.77
C SER A 37 -11.69 3.34 -7.90
N ASN A 38 -12.53 4.34 -8.17
CA ASN A 38 -13.93 4.14 -8.51
C ASN A 38 -14.22 4.59 -9.95
N HIS A 39 -15.44 4.36 -10.44
CA HIS A 39 -15.85 4.71 -11.81
C HIS A 39 -15.77 6.20 -12.15
N LYS A 40 -15.60 7.09 -11.16
CA LYS A 40 -15.45 8.55 -11.33
C LYS A 40 -14.01 9.03 -11.09
N SER A 41 -13.09 8.16 -10.66
CA SER A 41 -11.72 8.55 -10.35
C SER A 41 -10.88 8.59 -11.64
N SER A 42 -10.46 9.80 -12.04
CA SER A 42 -9.43 9.98 -13.08
C SER A 42 -8.09 9.40 -12.62
N PRO A 43 -7.21 8.95 -13.55
CA PRO A 43 -5.81 8.64 -13.24
C PRO A 43 -5.04 9.76 -12.52
N ASP A 44 -5.46 11.02 -12.67
CA ASP A 44 -4.84 12.17 -11.99
C ASP A 44 -5.17 12.22 -10.49
N ILE A 45 -6.22 11.53 -10.04
CA ILE A 45 -6.72 11.54 -8.65
C ILE A 45 -6.35 10.24 -7.93
N THR A 46 -6.38 9.12 -8.64
CA THR A 46 -6.04 7.80 -8.09
C THR A 46 -4.93 7.15 -8.91
N PRO A 47 -3.90 6.55 -8.29
CA PRO A 47 -3.78 6.26 -6.86
C PRO A 47 -3.57 7.51 -5.98
N THR A 48 -4.11 7.49 -4.77
CA THR A 48 -4.04 8.63 -3.85
C THR A 48 -2.63 8.84 -3.30
N GLN A 49 -2.39 9.95 -2.60
CA GLN A 49 -1.06 10.21 -2.04
C GLN A 49 -0.62 9.15 -1.01
N GLY A 50 -1.54 8.63 -0.19
CA GLY A 50 -1.29 7.53 0.72
C GLY A 50 -0.93 6.24 -0.02
N ASP A 51 -1.64 5.95 -1.10
CA ASP A 51 -1.40 4.80 -1.98
C ASP A 51 -0.02 4.84 -2.64
N LEU A 52 0.43 6.04 -3.06
CA LEU A 52 1.77 6.26 -3.63
C LEU A 52 2.88 6.09 -2.58
N LYS A 53 2.71 6.65 -1.38
CA LYS A 53 3.65 6.45 -0.26
C LYS A 53 3.75 4.97 0.10
N THR A 54 2.62 4.27 0.17
CA THR A 54 2.52 2.83 0.42
C THR A 54 3.31 2.03 -0.63
N ALA A 55 3.22 2.41 -1.91
CA ALA A 55 3.97 1.78 -2.99
C ALA A 55 5.49 1.99 -2.86
N ASN A 56 5.93 3.19 -2.46
CA ASN A 56 7.34 3.47 -2.23
C ASN A 56 7.94 2.61 -1.12
N PHE A 57 7.24 2.49 0.02
CA PHE A 57 7.69 1.61 1.12
C PHE A 57 7.68 0.14 0.70
N PHE A 58 6.66 -0.30 -0.04
CA PHE A 58 6.59 -1.66 -0.53
C PHE A 58 7.74 -1.99 -1.50
N GLY A 59 8.07 -1.08 -2.43
CA GLY A 59 9.21 -1.21 -3.34
C GLY A 59 10.54 -1.30 -2.59
N LYS A 60 10.76 -0.43 -1.59
CA LYS A 60 11.94 -0.50 -0.71
C LYS A 60 12.05 -1.88 -0.05
N ARG A 61 10.94 -2.38 0.50
CA ARG A 61 10.89 -3.71 1.13
C ARG A 61 11.21 -4.84 0.15
N ILE A 62 10.69 -4.80 -1.07
CA ILE A 62 11.03 -5.81 -2.10
C ILE A 62 12.55 -5.88 -2.29
N VAL A 63 13.21 -4.72 -2.44
CA VAL A 63 14.67 -4.66 -2.60
C VAL A 63 15.39 -5.21 -1.37
N GLU A 64 14.99 -4.80 -0.17
CA GLU A 64 15.60 -5.26 1.08
C GLU A 64 15.45 -6.77 1.28
N ILE A 65 14.27 -7.33 1.00
CA ILE A 65 14.04 -8.77 1.13
C ILE A 65 14.83 -9.53 0.07
N THR A 66 14.73 -9.15 -1.20
CA THR A 66 15.44 -9.87 -2.29
C THR A 66 16.95 -9.85 -2.12
N LYS A 67 17.54 -8.77 -1.57
CA LYS A 67 18.96 -8.73 -1.20
C LYS A 67 19.37 -9.80 -0.17
N LYS A 68 18.50 -10.15 0.79
CA LYS A 68 18.78 -11.19 1.79
C LYS A 68 18.84 -12.61 1.20
N PHE A 69 18.27 -12.80 0.01
CA PHE A 69 18.29 -14.08 -0.71
C PHE A 69 19.36 -14.12 -1.80
N LYS A 70 20.13 -13.05 -1.98
CA LYS A 70 21.34 -13.05 -2.79
C LYS A 70 22.49 -13.52 -1.91
N GLY A 71 22.98 -14.72 -2.15
CA GLY A 71 24.25 -15.21 -1.60
C GLY A 71 25.45 -14.41 -2.09
#